data_AF-A0A2V5PBD8-F1
#
_entry.id   AF-A0A2V5PBD8-F1
#
_cell.length_a   1.000
_cell.length_b   1.000
_cell.length_c   1.000
_cell.angle_alpha   90.00
_cell.angle_beta   90.00
_cell.angle_gamma   90.00
#
_symmetry.space_group_name_H-M   'P 1'
#
loop_
_entity.id
_entity.type
_entity.pdbx_description
1 polymer ?
#
loop_
_entity_poly.entity_id
_entity_poly.type
_entity_poly.pdbx_seq_one_letter_code
_entity_poly.pdbx_strand_id
1 'polypeptide(L)' 'MAEQEPSLAASPQPASLTRGSRKTRTGEVISSSMNKTIVVRSVSRVPHPKFGKIVKQMKKFYAHDEQ' A
#
# COMPACT_ATOMS: atom_id res chain seq x y z
N MET A 1 -56.70 18.86 15.20
CA MET A 1 -56.08 19.09 13.88
C MET A 1 -54.69 19.62 14.15
N ALA A 2 -53.82 18.86 14.84
CA ALA A 2 -53.17 17.61 14.42
C ALA A 2 -52.34 17.85 13.15
N GLU A 3 -51.07 18.19 13.32
CA GLU A 3 -49.88 17.66 12.62
C GLU A 3 -48.67 18.00 13.53
N GLN A 4 -48.20 17.05 14.34
CA GLN A 4 -47.11 16.09 14.04
C GLN A 4 -45.72 16.71 14.19
N GLU A 5 -45.08 16.43 15.32
CA GLU A 5 -43.63 16.28 15.40
C GLU A 5 -43.24 14.95 14.73
N PRO A 6 -42.16 14.90 13.94
CA PRO A 6 -41.22 13.81 14.15
C PRO A 6 -39.76 14.27 14.16
N SER A 7 -39.15 13.96 15.30
CA SER A 7 -37.78 13.50 15.53
C SER A 7 -36.88 13.18 14.31
N LEU A 8 -35.59 13.41 14.53
CA LEU A 8 -34.39 12.76 13.95
C LEU A 8 -33.66 13.54 12.85
N ALA A 9 -32.65 14.30 13.28
CA ALA A 9 -31.41 14.44 12.52
C ALA A 9 -30.22 14.38 13.47
N ALA A 10 -29.96 13.19 14.04
CA ALA A 10 -28.63 12.90 14.56
C ALA A 10 -27.67 12.89 13.36
N SER A 11 -26.88 13.95 13.20
CA SER A 11 -25.81 13.98 12.23
C SER A 11 -24.85 12.81 12.52
N PRO A 12 -24.63 11.86 11.60
CA PRO A 12 -23.57 10.88 11.79
C PRO A 12 -22.25 11.62 11.62
N GLN A 13 -21.58 11.91 12.74
CA GLN A 13 -20.19 12.34 12.71
C GLN A 13 -19.38 11.26 11.98
N PRO A 14 -18.62 11.58 10.93
CA PRO A 14 -17.78 10.59 10.28
C PRO A 14 -16.71 10.16 11.29
N ALA A 15 -16.85 8.94 11.80
CA ALA A 15 -15.83 8.31 12.62
C ALA A 15 -14.50 8.44 11.89
N SER A 16 -13.52 9.09 12.52
CA SER A 16 -12.19 9.28 11.97
C SER A 16 -11.55 7.93 11.77
N LEU A 17 -11.60 7.42 10.54
CA LEU A 17 -10.96 6.18 10.14
C LEU A 17 -9.46 6.37 10.23
N THR A 18 -8.87 5.93 11.35
CA THR A 18 -7.41 5.86 11.51
C THR A 18 -6.85 4.97 10.40
N ARG A 19 -6.27 5.58 9.37
CA ARG A 19 -5.71 4.87 8.21
C ARG A 19 -4.53 4.01 8.67
N GLY A 20 -4.54 2.73 8.33
CA GLY A 20 -3.43 1.82 8.66
C GLY A 20 -2.08 2.26 8.05
N SER A 21 -0.98 1.90 8.71
CA SER A 21 0.38 2.16 8.23
C SER A 21 0.69 1.30 7.00
N ARG A 22 1.05 1.93 5.87
CA ARG A 22 1.45 1.22 4.65
C ARG A 22 2.93 0.84 4.69
N LYS A 23 3.26 -0.34 4.19
CA LYS A 23 4.66 -0.79 4.04
C LYS A 23 5.25 -0.15 2.77
N THR A 24 6.33 0.60 2.93
CA THR A 24 7.11 1.18 1.82
C THR A 24 8.36 0.33 1.58
N ARG A 25 8.81 0.26 0.32
CA ARG A 25 10.04 -0.44 -0.07
C ARG A 25 10.75 0.38 -1.13
N THR A 26 12.05 0.57 -0.98
CA THR A 26 12.89 1.22 -1.97
C THR A 26 13.54 0.17 -2.87
N GLY A 27 13.75 0.52 -4.13
CA GLY A 27 14.31 -0.37 -5.14
C GLY A 27 14.80 0.40 -6.35
N GLU A 28 15.45 -0.31 -7.26
CA GLU A 28 15.98 0.25 -8.50
C GLU A 28 15.08 -0.11 -9.69
N VAL A 29 14.96 0.79 -10.66
CA VAL A 29 14.15 0.57 -11.86
C VAL A 29 14.94 -0.29 -12.84
N ILE A 30 14.36 -1.40 -13.30
CA ILE A 30 14.97 -2.30 -14.30
C ILE A 30 14.46 -1.97 -15.70
N SER A 31 13.16 -1.67 -15.84
CA SER A 31 12.52 -1.42 -17.13
C SER A 31 11.37 -0.44 -16.97
N SER A 32 11.31 0.50 -17.92
CA SER A 32 10.24 1.50 -18.11
C SER A 32 9.44 1.26 -19.39
N SER A 33 9.53 0.08 -20.00
CA SER A 33 8.99 -0.16 -21.35
C SER A 33 7.47 -0.39 -21.41
N MET A 34 6.78 -0.51 -20.27
CA MET A 34 5.34 -0.75 -20.24
C MET A 34 4.56 0.55 -20.08
N ASN A 35 3.30 0.55 -20.53
CA ASN A 35 2.42 1.70 -20.41
C ASN A 35 2.05 1.93 -18.93
N LYS A 36 2.43 3.09 -18.38
CA LYS A 36 2.09 3.56 -17.03
C LYS A 36 2.52 2.62 -15.89
N THR A 37 3.48 1.73 -16.14
CA THR A 37 3.94 0.75 -15.16
C THR A 37 5.44 0.55 -15.27
N ILE A 38 6.16 0.67 -14.17
CA ILE A 38 7.60 0.44 -14.10
C ILE A 38 7.92 -0.86 -13.36
N VAL A 39 8.93 -1.59 -13.84
CA VAL A 39 9.45 -2.78 -13.13
C VAL A 39 10.56 -2.34 -12.18
N VAL A 40 10.32 -2.49 -10.89
CA VAL A 40 11.27 -2.15 -9.82
C VAL A 40 11.83 -3.43 -9.18
N ARG A 41 13.15 -3.53 -9.02
CA ARG A 41 13.77 -4.56 -8.15
C ARG A 41 13.92 -4.04 -6.73
N SER A 42 13.44 -4.80 -5.76
CA SER A 42 13.83 -4.61 -4.36
C SER A 42 14.78 -5.71 -3.93
N VAL A 43 15.84 -5.32 -3.21
CA VAL A 43 16.87 -6.22 -2.70
C VAL A 43 16.70 -6.32 -1.19
N SER A 44 16.50 -7.53 -0.69
CA SER A 44 16.46 -7.81 0.75
C SER A 44 17.58 -8.77 1.12
N ARG A 45 18.27 -8.48 2.23
CA ARG A 45 19.32 -9.35 2.77
C ARG A 45 18.66 -10.24 3.82
N VAL A 46 18.66 -11.55 3.58
CA VAL A 46 18.02 -12.53 4.47
C VAL A 46 19.04 -13.63 4.77
N PRO A 47 19.16 -14.06 6.04
CA PRO A 47 20.01 -15.20 6.37
C PRO A 47 19.43 -16.49 5.77
N HIS A 48 20.30 -17.33 5.20
CA HIS A 48 19.89 -18.65 4.76
C HIS A 48 19.43 -19.48 5.97
N PRO A 49 18.24 -20.12 5.95
CA PRO A 49 17.62 -20.70 7.14
C PRO A 49 18.47 -21.79 7.81
N LYS A 50 19.25 -22.56 7.04
CA LYS A 50 20.09 -23.65 7.56
C LYS A 50 21.53 -23.22 7.92
N PHE A 51 22.07 -22.24 7.23
CA PHE A 51 23.53 -21.96 7.25
C PHE A 51 23.86 -20.56 7.75
N GLY A 52 22.88 -19.69 7.98
CA GLY A 52 23.09 -18.33 8.48
C GLY A 52 23.80 -17.36 7.52
N LYS A 53 24.37 -17.86 6.40
CA LYS A 53 25.01 -17.01 5.38
C LYS A 53 24.01 -15.99 4.84
N ILE A 54 24.40 -14.72 4.84
CA ILE A 54 23.55 -13.63 4.34
C ILE A 54 23.45 -13.74 2.81
N VAL A 55 22.24 -13.97 2.31
CA VAL A 55 21.94 -14.05 0.88
C VAL A 55 21.16 -12.81 0.45
N LYS A 56 21.43 -12.34 -0.77
CA LYS A 56 20.65 -11.27 -1.42
C LYS A 56 19.44 -11.91 -2.12
N GLN A 57 18.24 -11.63 -1.64
CA GLN A 57 17.00 -11.99 -2.30
C GLN A 57 16.50 -10.81 -3.14
N MET A 58 16.28 -11.05 -4.43
CA MET A 58 15.77 -10.05 -5.36
C MET A 58 14.33 -10.38 -5.71
N LYS A 59 13.42 -9.40 -5.59
CA LYS A 59 12.04 -9.53 -6.04
C LYS A 59 11.67 -8.37 -6.94
N LYS A 60 10.99 -8.68 -8.05
CA LYS A 60 10.45 -7.70 -8.99
C LYS A 60 9.07 -7.23 -8.52
N PHE A 61 8.83 -5.94 -8.62
CA PHE A 61 7.57 -5.27 -8.33
C PHE A 61 7.15 -4.48 -9.57
N TYR A 62 5.86 -4.50 -9.85
CA TYR A 62 5.24 -3.66 -10.85
C TYR A 62 4.63 -2.48 -10.12
N ALA A 63 5.14 -1.27 -10.36
CA ALA A 63 4.62 -0.05 -9.77
C ALA A 63 3.92 0.76 -10.84
N HIS A 64 2.73 1.24 -10.53
CA HIS A 64 1.99 2.13 -11.41
C HIS A 64 2.54 3.55 -11.25
N ASP A 65 2.88 4.16 -12.37
CA ASP A 65 3.30 5.54 -12.45
C ASP A 65 2.53 6.19 -13.61
N GLU A 66 1.87 7.31 -13.34
CA GLU A 66 0.99 7.99 -14.30
C GLU A 66 1.70 9.14 -15.04
N GLN A 67 2.94 9.43 -14.68
CA GLN A 67 3.78 10.45 -15.33
C GLN A 67 4.37 9.99 -16.66
#